data_AF-A0AAD1SYT6-F1
#
_entry.id   AF-A0AAD1SYT6-F1
#
_cell.length_a   1.000
_cell.length_b   1.000
_cell.length_c   1.000
_cell.angle_alpha   90.00
_cell.angle_beta   90.00
_cell.angle_gamma   90.00
#
_symmetry.space_group_name_H-M   'P 1'
#
loop_
_entity.id
_entity.type
_entity.pdbx_description
1 polymer ?
#
loop_
_entity_poly.entity_id
_entity_poly.type
_entity_poly.pdbx_seq_one_letter_code
_entity_poly.pdbx_strand_id
1 'polypeptide(L)'
;MDTRTREKPERTFDLVLKVECPVSENEDPVLLWKFPEDFSDQDILSMVPKFCFPFAIERVTQTQVGQHFTFVLTDIDSKQRFGFCRLTSGGKICLCILSYLPWFEVYYKLLNTLADYLVKEQENDLNDMLKSLYNHPVPDAHTPVSLSLNEQLFISSEHMLKIEPSPLLHSYFITPDVTGLPTIPESRNLTEYFVAVDVNNMLQIYASMLHERRIIFTSRKLSTVRTLIYSIYI
;
A
#
# COMPACT_ATOMS: atom_id res chain seq x y z
N MET A 1 21.39 -11.91 9.50
CA MET A 1 20.49 -10.84 9.04
C MET A 1 19.57 -11.49 8.03
N ASP A 2 18.34 -11.82 8.44
CA ASP A 2 17.52 -12.78 7.68
C ASP A 2 16.41 -12.10 6.86
N THR A 3 15.86 -10.97 7.33
CA THR A 3 14.75 -10.28 6.67
C THR A 3 15.13 -8.91 6.09
N ARG A 4 14.55 -8.58 4.93
CA ARG A 4 14.60 -7.24 4.31
C ARG A 4 13.47 -6.32 4.80
N THR A 5 12.57 -6.81 5.64
CA THR A 5 11.60 -5.98 6.35
C THR A 5 12.29 -5.27 7.52
N ARG A 6 11.87 -4.03 7.81
CA ARG A 6 12.33 -3.30 9.00
C ARG A 6 11.58 -3.81 10.22
N GLU A 7 12.28 -4.44 11.16
CA GLU A 7 11.66 -5.11 12.31
C GLU A 7 10.94 -4.15 13.27
N LYS A 8 11.50 -2.94 13.44
CA LYS A 8 10.94 -1.90 14.33
C LYS A 8 10.87 -0.57 13.59
N PRO A 9 9.86 -0.36 12.74
CA PRO A 9 9.61 0.95 12.16
C PRO A 9 9.10 1.91 13.24
N GLU A 10 9.45 3.18 13.13
CA GLU A 10 9.07 4.20 14.13
C GLU A 10 7.60 4.60 14.04
N ARG A 11 7.00 4.43 12.85
CA ARG A 11 5.65 4.88 12.53
C ARG A 11 4.90 3.83 11.73
N THR A 12 3.57 3.93 11.77
CA THR A 12 2.71 3.12 10.92
C THR A 12 2.97 3.42 9.45
N PHE A 13 3.03 4.69 9.05
CA PHE A 13 3.46 5.11 7.73
C PHE A 13 4.27 6.41 7.81
N ASP A 14 5.01 6.71 6.75
CA ASP A 14 5.91 7.85 6.72
C ASP A 14 5.36 9.04 5.93
N LEU A 15 4.64 8.75 4.84
CA LEU A 15 4.17 9.75 3.89
C LEU A 15 2.91 9.27 3.16
N VAL A 16 1.95 10.16 2.97
CA VAL A 16 0.83 9.98 2.04
C VAL A 16 0.88 11.08 0.99
N LEU A 17 0.75 10.72 -0.29
CA LEU A 17 0.76 11.65 -1.42
C LEU A 17 -0.51 11.51 -2.25
N LYS A 18 -0.97 12.64 -2.80
CA LYS A 18 -1.91 12.71 -3.92
C LYS A 18 -1.16 13.30 -5.11
N VAL A 19 -1.01 12.51 -6.16
CA VAL A 19 -0.20 12.85 -7.33
C VAL A 19 -1.07 12.86 -8.58
N GLU A 20 -0.89 13.86 -9.42
CA GLU A 20 -1.50 13.94 -10.74
C GLU A 20 -0.56 13.37 -11.82
N CYS A 21 -1.14 12.59 -12.72
CA CYS A 21 -0.46 12.00 -13.86
C CYS A 21 -0.01 13.11 -14.81
N PRO A 22 1.23 13.09 -15.31
CA PRO A 22 1.68 14.11 -16.24
C PRO A 22 0.98 13.97 -17.59
N VAL A 23 0.98 15.06 -18.36
CA VAL A 23 0.27 15.11 -19.65
C VAL A 23 1.07 14.40 -20.75
N SER A 24 2.40 14.33 -20.61
CA SER A 24 3.31 13.66 -21.55
C SER A 24 4.48 13.00 -20.83
N GLU A 25 5.22 12.12 -21.52
CA GLU A 25 6.41 11.45 -20.95
C GLU A 25 7.56 12.41 -20.62
N ASN A 26 7.54 13.65 -21.14
CA ASN A 26 8.58 14.65 -20.89
C ASN A 26 8.31 15.50 -19.64
N GLU A 27 7.15 15.33 -19.02
CA GLU A 27 6.73 16.08 -17.84
C GLU A 27 6.77 15.18 -16.61
N ASP A 28 7.15 15.76 -15.47
CA ASP A 28 7.11 15.06 -14.20
C ASP A 28 5.69 15.08 -13.60
N PRO A 29 5.26 14.02 -12.89
CA PRO A 29 3.97 14.00 -12.22
C PRO A 29 3.87 15.12 -11.18
N VAL A 30 2.70 15.75 -11.08
CA VAL A 30 2.49 16.91 -10.19
C VAL A 30 2.04 16.45 -8.81
N LEU A 31 2.77 16.83 -7.77
CA LEU A 31 2.35 16.60 -6.39
C LEU A 31 1.27 17.61 -6.00
N LEU A 32 0.02 17.13 -5.81
CA LEU A 32 -1.11 17.98 -5.45
C LEU A 32 -1.22 18.21 -3.95
N TRP A 33 -0.97 17.16 -3.16
CA TRP A 33 -1.15 17.20 -1.72
C TRP A 33 -0.30 16.12 -1.05
N LYS A 34 0.16 16.38 0.18
CA LYS A 34 0.95 15.44 0.97
C LYS A 34 0.61 15.52 2.46
N PHE A 35 0.79 14.39 3.15
CA PHE A 35 0.74 14.31 4.60
C PHE A 35 1.93 13.49 5.13
N PRO A 36 2.68 13.95 6.14
CA PRO A 36 2.49 15.23 6.81
C PRO A 36 3.00 16.41 5.95
N GLU A 37 2.46 17.61 6.20
CA GLU A 37 2.77 18.81 5.42
C GLU A 37 4.22 19.27 5.57
N ASP A 38 4.87 18.95 6.69
CA ASP A 38 6.26 19.28 7.01
C ASP A 38 7.28 18.24 6.51
N PHE A 39 6.84 17.15 5.87
CA PHE A 39 7.74 16.15 5.29
C PHE A 39 8.72 16.81 4.30
N SER A 40 10.04 16.70 4.56
CA SER A 40 11.06 17.55 3.94
C SER A 40 12.05 16.83 3.01
N ASP A 41 12.04 15.49 2.98
CA ASP A 41 12.94 14.68 2.14
C ASP A 41 12.62 14.88 0.65
N GLN A 42 13.45 15.70 -0.01
CA GLN A 42 13.25 16.09 -1.42
C GLN A 42 13.49 14.93 -2.40
N ASP A 43 14.37 13.99 -2.05
CA ASP A 43 14.66 12.85 -2.93
C ASP A 43 13.42 11.95 -3.02
N ILE A 44 12.77 11.69 -1.88
CA ILE A 44 11.50 10.95 -1.82
C ILE A 44 10.38 11.72 -2.54
N LEU A 45 10.28 13.03 -2.31
CA LEU A 45 9.26 13.87 -2.95
C LEU A 45 9.42 13.99 -4.47
N SER A 46 10.64 13.86 -5.00
CA SER A 46 10.89 13.80 -6.44
C SER A 46 10.67 12.40 -7.02
N MET A 47 11.08 11.36 -6.28
CA MET A 47 11.09 9.98 -6.77
C MET A 47 9.71 9.32 -6.72
N VAL A 48 9.01 9.40 -5.59
CA VAL A 48 7.74 8.68 -5.38
C VAL A 48 6.67 9.04 -6.42
N PRO A 49 6.47 10.31 -6.82
CA PRO A 49 5.54 10.65 -7.88
C PRO A 49 5.77 9.87 -9.19
N LYS A 50 7.03 9.63 -9.56
CA LYS A 50 7.39 8.86 -10.77
C LYS A 50 6.99 7.39 -10.65
N PHE A 51 7.14 6.81 -9.45
CA PHE A 51 6.68 5.45 -9.16
C PHE A 51 5.15 5.32 -9.05
N CYS A 52 4.41 6.42 -8.89
CA CYS A 52 2.94 6.41 -8.90
C CYS A 52 2.35 6.15 -10.31
N PHE A 53 3.15 6.35 -11.37
CA PHE A 53 2.75 6.12 -12.75
C PHE A 53 3.83 5.33 -13.51
N PRO A 54 4.08 4.05 -13.14
CA PRO A 54 5.20 3.26 -13.68
C PRO A 54 4.85 2.62 -15.03
N PHE A 55 4.30 3.42 -15.96
CA PHE A 55 3.85 2.96 -17.27
C PHE A 55 3.96 4.09 -18.31
N ALA A 56 4.06 3.70 -19.58
CA ALA A 56 4.07 4.65 -20.70
C ALA A 56 2.70 5.32 -20.84
N ILE A 57 2.63 6.61 -20.50
CA ILE A 57 1.39 7.40 -20.40
C ILE A 57 0.61 7.40 -21.71
N GLU A 58 1.31 7.44 -22.83
CA GLU A 58 0.70 7.50 -24.17
C GLU A 58 0.18 6.13 -24.67
N ARG A 59 0.67 5.02 -24.10
CA ARG A 59 0.48 3.68 -24.67
C ARG A 59 -0.55 2.82 -23.92
N VAL A 60 -0.95 3.23 -22.71
CA VAL A 60 -1.81 2.42 -21.86
C VAL A 60 -3.19 3.02 -21.76
N THR A 61 -4.21 2.26 -22.18
CA THR A 61 -5.60 2.64 -21.90
C THR A 61 -5.87 2.45 -20.42
N GLN A 62 -6.34 3.52 -19.78
CA GLN A 62 -6.48 3.64 -18.32
C GLN A 62 -7.35 2.56 -17.67
N THR A 63 -8.20 1.88 -18.44
CA THR A 63 -9.02 0.74 -17.99
C THR A 63 -8.23 -0.56 -17.78
N GLN A 64 -6.98 -0.63 -18.25
CA GLN A 64 -6.12 -1.82 -18.14
C GLN A 64 -5.19 -1.78 -16.92
N VAL A 65 -5.04 -0.64 -16.26
CA VAL A 65 -4.21 -0.51 -15.07
C VAL A 65 -5.03 -0.94 -13.86
N GLY A 66 -4.56 -1.97 -13.14
CA GLY A 66 -5.20 -2.39 -11.90
C GLY A 66 -5.32 -1.21 -10.93
N GLN A 67 -6.46 -1.08 -10.25
CA GLN A 67 -6.72 0.07 -9.37
C GLN A 67 -5.72 0.18 -8.23
N HIS A 68 -5.14 -0.95 -7.79
CA HIS A 68 -4.16 -1.00 -6.71
C HIS A 68 -2.86 -1.64 -7.18
N PHE A 69 -1.74 -1.08 -6.76
CA PHE A 69 -0.42 -1.66 -6.91
C PHE A 69 0.50 -1.20 -5.78
N THR A 70 1.70 -1.77 -5.69
CA THR A 70 2.69 -1.36 -4.69
C THR A 70 4.06 -1.48 -5.31
N PHE A 71 4.86 -0.44 -5.21
CA PHE A 71 6.29 -0.49 -5.52
C PHE A 71 7.13 -0.62 -4.23
N VAL A 72 8.39 -1.02 -4.37
CA VAL A 72 9.34 -1.05 -3.25
C VAL A 72 10.48 -0.10 -3.55
N LEU A 73 10.78 0.78 -2.59
CA LEU A 73 12.07 1.46 -2.51
C LEU A 73 12.97 0.68 -1.56
N THR A 74 14.22 0.49 -1.95
CA THR A 74 15.22 -0.16 -1.09
C THR A 74 16.12 0.92 -0.51
N ASP A 75 16.23 0.97 0.81
CA ASP A 75 17.13 1.91 1.49
C ASP A 75 18.59 1.42 1.49
N ILE A 76 19.48 2.22 2.09
CA ILE A 76 20.92 1.91 2.17
C ILE A 76 21.23 0.65 2.98
N ASP A 77 20.35 0.28 3.93
CA ASP A 77 20.46 -0.92 4.75
C ASP A 77 19.79 -2.14 4.08
N SER A 78 19.46 -2.02 2.79
CA SER A 78 18.75 -3.03 1.99
C SER A 78 17.34 -3.37 2.50
N LYS A 79 16.76 -2.50 3.34
CA LYS A 79 15.40 -2.64 3.85
C LYS A 79 14.38 -2.11 2.87
N GLN A 80 13.21 -2.72 2.89
CA GLN A 80 12.13 -2.44 1.96
C GLN A 80 11.16 -1.41 2.53
N ARG A 81 10.92 -0.36 1.76
CA ARG A 81 9.87 0.62 2.00
C ARG A 81 8.83 0.49 0.90
N PHE A 82 7.60 0.20 1.28
CA PHE A 82 6.50 -0.13 0.40
C PHE A 82 5.71 1.14 0.08
N GLY A 83 5.53 1.45 -1.21
CA GLY A 83 4.63 2.49 -1.69
C GLY A 83 3.34 1.88 -2.16
N PHE A 84 2.30 1.88 -1.33
CA PHE A 84 0.97 1.37 -1.65
C PHE A 84 0.19 2.41 -2.44
N CYS A 85 -0.23 2.06 -3.65
CA CYS A 85 -0.85 2.99 -4.58
C CYS A 85 -2.29 2.60 -4.90
N ARG A 86 -3.14 3.62 -5.07
CA ARG A 86 -4.47 3.52 -5.66
C ARG A 86 -4.61 4.53 -6.79
N LEU A 87 -4.81 4.04 -8.01
CA LEU A 87 -5.14 4.86 -9.17
C LEU A 87 -6.64 5.18 -9.19
N THR A 88 -6.96 6.46 -9.35
CA THR A 88 -8.32 7.01 -9.34
C THR A 88 -8.54 7.89 -10.56
N SER A 89 -9.78 8.36 -10.78
CA SER A 89 -10.12 9.25 -11.90
C SER A 89 -9.66 8.72 -13.27
N GLY A 90 -9.80 7.41 -13.48
CA GLY A 90 -9.27 6.74 -14.67
C GLY A 90 -7.74 6.80 -14.73
N GLY A 91 -7.01 6.65 -13.64
CA GLY A 91 -5.53 6.67 -13.66
C GLY A 91 -4.91 8.05 -13.88
N LYS A 92 -5.68 9.14 -13.77
CA LYS A 92 -5.15 10.51 -13.77
C LYS A 92 -4.64 10.96 -12.41
N ILE A 93 -5.14 10.35 -11.34
CA ILE A 93 -4.72 10.66 -9.97
C ILE A 93 -4.26 9.38 -9.31
N CYS A 94 -3.17 9.46 -8.54
CA CYS A 94 -2.69 8.38 -7.70
C CYS A 94 -2.66 8.82 -6.25
N LEU A 95 -3.23 8.01 -5.36
CA LEU A 95 -3.00 8.11 -3.92
C LEU A 95 -1.91 7.11 -3.55
N CYS A 96 -0.89 7.54 -2.83
CA CYS A 96 0.22 6.70 -2.42
C CYS A 96 0.47 6.80 -0.92
N ILE A 97 0.55 5.67 -0.21
CA ILE A 97 1.03 5.59 1.18
C ILE A 97 2.40 4.92 1.16
N LEU A 98 3.40 5.56 1.77
CA LEU A 98 4.74 5.04 1.92
C LEU A 98 4.95 4.53 3.35
N SER A 99 5.29 3.26 3.52
CA SER A 99 5.48 2.64 4.84
C SER A 99 6.51 1.49 4.79
N TYR A 100 7.19 1.25 5.91
CA TYR A 100 8.01 0.04 6.11
C TYR A 100 7.19 -1.19 6.50
N LEU A 101 5.93 -1.02 6.88
CA LEU A 101 5.04 -2.11 7.28
C LEU A 101 4.39 -2.76 6.05
N PRO A 102 4.55 -4.09 5.83
CA PRO A 102 4.00 -4.77 4.66
C PRO A 102 2.50 -5.09 4.83
N TRP A 103 1.69 -4.13 5.28
CA TRP A 103 0.27 -4.32 5.58
C TRP A 103 -0.64 -4.10 4.36
N PHE A 104 -0.41 -4.90 3.32
CA PHE A 104 -1.04 -4.74 2.00
C PHE A 104 -2.56 -4.53 2.05
N GLU A 105 -3.30 -5.42 2.72
CA GLU A 105 -4.76 -5.35 2.77
C GLU A 105 -5.27 -4.17 3.59
N VAL A 106 -4.56 -3.81 4.66
CA VAL A 106 -4.89 -2.64 5.49
C VAL A 106 -4.74 -1.37 4.67
N TYR A 107 -3.61 -1.20 3.99
CA TYR A 107 -3.35 0.02 3.22
C TYR A 107 -4.23 0.16 1.98
N TYR A 108 -4.64 -0.92 1.30
CA TYR A 108 -5.63 -0.78 0.23
C TYR A 108 -7.01 -0.38 0.72
N LYS A 109 -7.45 -0.96 1.84
CA LYS A 109 -8.72 -0.53 2.46
C LYS A 109 -8.65 0.94 2.86
N LEU A 110 -7.54 1.35 3.48
CA LEU A 110 -7.30 2.75 3.83
C LEU A 110 -7.30 3.67 2.61
N LEU A 111 -6.61 3.30 1.53
CA LEU A 111 -6.58 4.05 0.27
C LEU A 111 -7.96 4.17 -0.38
N ASN A 112 -8.82 3.16 -0.28
CA ASN A 112 -10.21 3.26 -0.72
C ASN A 112 -10.97 4.30 0.11
N THR A 113 -10.86 4.23 1.44
CA THR A 113 -11.49 5.19 2.35
C THR A 113 -10.99 6.61 2.11
N LEU A 114 -9.68 6.82 1.95
CA LEU A 114 -9.09 8.11 1.62
C LEU A 114 -9.64 8.67 0.30
N ALA A 115 -9.77 7.84 -0.72
CA ALA A 115 -10.34 8.28 -1.98
C ALA A 115 -11.81 8.66 -1.86
N ASP A 116 -12.60 7.94 -1.05
CA ASP A 116 -14.00 8.27 -0.81
C ASP A 116 -14.14 9.62 -0.08
N TYR A 117 -13.27 9.91 0.90
CA TYR A 117 -13.21 11.22 1.56
C TYR A 117 -12.87 12.35 0.58
N LEU A 118 -11.93 12.12 -0.33
CA LEU A 118 -11.56 13.11 -1.36
C LEU A 118 -12.69 13.41 -2.35
N VAL A 119 -13.50 12.39 -2.72
CA VAL A 119 -14.67 12.59 -3.58
C VAL A 119 -15.78 13.36 -2.86
N LYS A 120 -15.89 13.21 -1.54
CA LYS A 120 -16.87 13.90 -0.69
C LYS A 120 -16.40 15.28 -0.22
N GLU A 121 -15.21 15.74 -0.63
CA GLU A 121 -14.61 17.01 -0.21
C GLU A 121 -14.46 17.14 1.33
N GLN A 122 -14.25 16.00 2.01
CA GLN A 122 -14.12 15.91 3.46
C GLN A 122 -12.64 15.89 3.89
N GLU A 123 -11.90 16.95 3.56
CA GLU A 123 -10.44 17.00 3.82
C GLU A 123 -10.08 17.07 5.30
N ASN A 124 -10.92 17.69 6.15
CA ASN A 124 -10.68 17.76 7.59
C ASN A 124 -10.70 16.35 8.23
N ASP A 125 -11.77 15.59 7.97
CA ASP A 125 -11.93 14.21 8.44
C ASP A 125 -10.77 13.31 7.96
N LEU A 126 -10.33 13.50 6.72
CA LEU A 126 -9.19 12.79 6.15
C LEU A 126 -7.90 13.11 6.91
N ASN A 127 -7.62 14.39 7.15
CA ASN A 127 -6.42 14.84 7.85
C ASN A 127 -6.42 14.36 9.31
N ASP A 128 -7.56 14.41 10.00
CA ASP A 128 -7.67 13.94 11.38
C ASP A 128 -7.46 12.43 11.49
N MET A 129 -8.01 11.64 10.57
CA MET A 129 -7.78 10.20 10.50
C MET A 129 -6.29 9.88 10.25
N LEU A 130 -5.65 10.56 9.29
CA LEU A 130 -4.23 10.37 9.00
C LEU A 130 -3.35 10.80 10.18
N LYS A 131 -3.68 11.91 10.85
CA LYS A 131 -2.96 12.38 12.03
C LYS A 131 -3.10 11.42 13.21
N SER A 132 -4.28 10.84 13.41
CA SER A 132 -4.49 9.80 14.42
C SER A 132 -3.60 8.58 14.14
N LEU A 133 -3.64 8.05 12.91
CA LEU A 133 -2.84 6.88 12.54
C LEU A 133 -1.32 7.15 12.55
N TYR A 134 -0.90 8.34 12.13
CA TYR A 134 0.52 8.74 12.07
C TYR A 134 1.17 8.91 13.45
N ASN A 135 0.38 9.34 14.44
CA ASN A 135 0.82 9.49 15.83
C ASN A 135 0.59 8.24 16.67
N HIS A 136 -0.20 7.28 16.18
CA HIS A 136 -0.39 6.00 16.85
C HIS A 136 0.94 5.22 16.85
N PRO A 137 1.38 4.67 18.01
CA PRO A 137 2.56 3.81 18.05
C PRO A 137 2.34 2.60 17.14
N VAL A 138 3.41 2.00 16.60
CA VAL A 138 3.25 0.77 15.79
C VAL A 138 2.66 -0.33 16.69
N PRO A 139 1.42 -0.78 16.44
CA PRO A 139 0.76 -1.79 17.26
C PRO A 139 1.35 -3.19 17.03
N ASP A 140 1.26 -4.04 18.06
CA ASP A 140 1.62 -5.45 17.95
C ASP A 140 0.66 -6.19 17.00
N ALA A 141 1.09 -7.33 16.46
CA ALA A 141 0.26 -8.19 15.60
C ALA A 141 -1.03 -8.64 16.31
N HIS A 142 -2.10 -8.85 15.54
CA HIS A 142 -3.44 -9.25 16.00
C HIS A 142 -4.15 -8.25 16.93
N THR A 143 -3.67 -7.01 17.00
CA THR A 143 -4.27 -5.93 17.80
C THR A 143 -5.31 -5.16 16.98
N PRO A 144 -6.52 -4.93 17.51
CA PRO A 144 -7.50 -4.06 16.84
C PRO A 144 -7.10 -2.58 16.96
N VAL A 145 -7.15 -1.86 15.85
CA VAL A 145 -6.90 -0.42 15.77
C VAL A 145 -8.16 0.25 15.22
N SER A 146 -8.75 1.18 16.00
CA SER A 146 -9.89 1.99 15.58
C SER A 146 -9.43 3.36 15.08
N LEU A 147 -9.93 3.77 13.90
CA LEU A 147 -9.67 5.06 13.27
C LEU A 147 -10.86 6.03 13.42
N SER A 148 -11.59 5.94 14.53
CA SER A 148 -12.78 6.77 14.79
C SER A 148 -12.42 8.24 15.06
N LEU A 149 -13.15 9.15 14.39
CA LEU A 149 -12.97 10.61 14.45
C LEU A 149 -13.50 11.29 15.73
N ASN A 150 -14.07 10.52 16.66
CA ASN A 150 -14.47 11.03 17.97
C ASN A 150 -13.64 10.33 19.05
N GLU A 151 -13.01 11.14 19.89
CA GLU A 151 -12.17 10.75 21.02
C GLU A 151 -12.83 9.66 21.88
N GLN A 152 -12.42 8.41 21.65
CA GLN A 152 -12.25 7.34 22.64
C GLN A 152 -11.77 6.09 21.89
N LEU A 153 -10.44 5.93 21.85
CA LEU A 153 -9.81 4.66 21.51
C LEU A 153 -10.22 3.63 22.57
N PHE A 154 -11.29 2.87 22.32
CA PHE A 154 -11.62 1.70 23.14
C PHE A 154 -10.73 0.53 22.70
N ILE A 155 -9.62 0.35 23.39
CA ILE A 155 -8.88 -0.92 23.38
C ILE A 155 -9.63 -1.85 24.34
N SER A 156 -10.49 -2.70 23.82
CA SER A 156 -11.11 -3.77 24.61
C SER A 156 -10.29 -5.05 24.49
N SER A 157 -9.37 -5.25 25.44
CA SER A 157 -8.93 -6.60 25.80
C SER A 157 -10.13 -7.32 26.43
N GLU A 158 -10.52 -8.45 25.82
CA GLU A 158 -11.36 -9.50 26.39
C GLU A 158 -12.53 -9.05 27.28
N HIS A 159 -13.66 -8.61 26.70
CA HIS A 159 -14.99 -8.99 27.20
C HIS A 159 -16.10 -8.57 26.23
N MET A 160 -16.94 -9.53 25.86
CA MET A 160 -18.15 -9.37 25.04
C MET A 160 -19.11 -8.33 25.62
N LEU A 161 -19.35 -7.20 24.95
CA LEU A 161 -20.51 -6.34 25.21
C LEU A 161 -21.12 -5.76 23.93
N LYS A 162 -22.45 -5.74 23.94
CA LYS A 162 -23.39 -5.49 22.84
C LYS A 162 -23.12 -4.17 22.11
N ILE A 163 -23.02 -4.24 20.79
CA ILE A 163 -23.01 -3.07 19.90
C ILE A 163 -24.46 -2.63 19.69
N GLU A 164 -24.86 -1.48 20.26
CA GLU A 164 -26.01 -0.74 19.74
C GLU A 164 -25.61 -0.03 18.43
N PRO A 165 -26.48 -0.04 17.40
CA PRO A 165 -26.13 0.46 16.08
C PRO A 165 -26.21 2.00 16.03
N SER A 166 -25.08 2.67 16.18
CA SER A 166 -24.93 4.07 15.72
C SER A 166 -24.38 4.10 14.28
N PRO A 167 -24.87 4.99 13.40
CA PRO A 167 -24.62 4.91 11.95
C PRO A 167 -23.31 5.60 11.49
N LEU A 168 -22.31 5.75 12.37
CA LEU A 168 -21.02 6.35 12.01
C LEU A 168 -20.03 5.23 11.66
N LEU A 169 -19.46 5.27 10.45
CA LEU A 169 -18.49 4.28 9.95
C LEU A 169 -17.29 4.19 10.90
N HIS A 170 -17.29 3.19 11.78
CA HIS A 170 -16.12 2.85 12.58
C HIS A 170 -15.15 2.10 11.66
N SER A 171 -14.23 2.82 11.02
CA SER A 171 -13.12 2.18 10.30
C SER A 171 -12.17 1.60 11.34
N TYR A 172 -12.12 0.28 11.48
CA TYR A 172 -11.14 -0.42 12.30
C TYR A 172 -10.44 -1.50 11.47
N PHE A 173 -9.24 -1.87 11.87
CA PHE A 173 -8.54 -3.01 11.28
C PHE A 173 -7.82 -3.81 12.38
N ILE A 174 -7.55 -5.08 12.08
CA ILE A 174 -6.70 -5.92 12.92
C ILE A 174 -5.32 -5.94 12.29
N THR A 175 -4.30 -5.67 13.08
CA THR A 175 -2.92 -5.63 12.60
C THR A 175 -2.50 -7.02 12.13
N PRO A 176 -1.98 -7.15 10.89
CA PRO A 176 -1.67 -8.46 10.36
C PRO A 176 -0.41 -9.01 11.01
N ASP A 177 -0.40 -10.33 11.19
CA ASP A 177 0.82 -11.06 11.54
C ASP A 177 1.62 -11.36 10.29
N VAL A 178 2.80 -10.75 10.24
CA VAL A 178 3.73 -10.85 9.11
C VAL A 178 4.66 -12.06 9.23
N THR A 179 4.59 -12.82 10.33
CA THR A 179 5.38 -14.04 10.56
C THR A 179 4.67 -15.31 10.10
N GLY A 180 3.33 -15.26 9.98
CA GLY A 180 2.52 -16.37 9.49
C GLY A 180 2.72 -16.61 7.99
N LEU A 181 2.54 -17.87 7.57
CA LEU A 181 2.52 -18.20 6.14
C LEU A 181 1.29 -17.57 5.47
N PRO A 182 1.45 -16.97 4.27
CA PRO A 182 0.31 -16.46 3.51
C PRO A 182 -0.60 -17.62 3.08
N THR A 183 -1.92 -17.43 3.22
CA THR A 183 -2.94 -18.40 2.80
C THR A 183 -3.73 -17.89 1.59
N ILE A 184 -4.32 -18.82 0.83
CA ILE A 184 -5.24 -18.52 -0.28
C ILE A 184 -6.66 -18.81 0.22
N PRO A 185 -7.65 -17.91 0.04
CA PRO A 185 -7.60 -16.68 -0.77
C PRO A 185 -7.24 -15.40 0.01
N GLU A 186 -6.86 -15.48 1.28
CA GLU A 186 -6.71 -14.30 2.15
C GLU A 186 -5.58 -13.37 1.70
N SER A 187 -4.44 -13.92 1.26
CA SER A 187 -3.35 -13.14 0.68
C SER A 187 -3.66 -12.84 -0.78
N ARG A 188 -3.94 -11.57 -1.09
CA ARG A 188 -4.20 -11.12 -2.45
C ARG A 188 -3.01 -11.37 -3.39
N ASN A 189 -1.79 -11.14 -2.91
CA ASN A 189 -0.58 -11.40 -3.69
C ASN A 189 -0.49 -12.90 -4.01
N LEU A 190 -0.59 -13.79 -3.02
CA LEU A 190 -0.44 -15.23 -3.30
C LEU A 190 -1.56 -15.74 -4.22
N THR A 191 -2.78 -15.27 -3.99
CA THR A 191 -3.96 -15.64 -4.78
C THR A 191 -3.85 -15.21 -6.23
N GLU A 192 -3.49 -13.95 -6.50
CA GLU A 192 -3.36 -13.46 -7.88
C GLU A 192 -2.15 -14.09 -8.59
N TYR A 193 -1.09 -14.48 -7.86
CA TYR A 193 0.06 -15.21 -8.44
C TYR A 193 -0.36 -16.61 -8.89
N PHE A 194 -1.02 -17.36 -8.00
CA PHE A 194 -1.48 -18.71 -8.27
C PHE A 194 -2.50 -18.77 -9.41
N VAL A 195 -3.34 -17.74 -9.56
CA VAL A 195 -4.31 -17.64 -10.66
C VAL A 195 -3.64 -17.23 -11.99
N ALA A 196 -2.60 -16.40 -11.94
CA ALA A 196 -1.99 -15.82 -13.15
C ALA A 196 -0.85 -16.66 -13.76
N VAL A 197 -0.24 -17.57 -13.00
CA VAL A 197 0.94 -18.34 -13.42
C VAL A 197 0.67 -19.83 -13.37
N ASP A 198 0.94 -20.54 -14.46
CA ASP A 198 0.86 -21.99 -14.48
C ASP A 198 1.99 -22.64 -13.68
N VAL A 199 1.74 -23.88 -13.24
CA VAL A 199 2.65 -24.64 -12.36
C VAL A 199 4.06 -24.79 -12.95
N ASN A 200 4.21 -24.96 -14.26
CA ASN A 200 5.53 -25.12 -14.87
C ASN A 200 6.33 -23.82 -14.76
N ASN A 201 5.70 -22.68 -15.06
CA ASN A 201 6.33 -21.39 -14.89
C ASN A 201 6.63 -21.07 -13.41
N MET A 202 5.75 -21.46 -12.46
CA MET A 202 6.04 -21.32 -11.03
C MET A 202 7.34 -22.05 -10.64
N LEU A 203 7.51 -23.30 -11.10
CA LEU A 203 8.72 -24.09 -10.83
C LEU A 203 9.97 -23.51 -11.51
N GLN A 204 9.86 -23.01 -12.75
CA GLN A 204 10.97 -22.36 -13.45
C GLN A 204 11.43 -21.09 -12.74
N ILE A 205 10.48 -20.30 -12.24
CA ILE A 205 10.80 -19.10 -11.48
C ILE A 205 11.51 -19.48 -10.17
N TYR A 206 10.97 -20.44 -9.43
CA TYR A 206 11.58 -20.93 -8.19
C TYR A 206 13.02 -21.44 -8.44
N ALA A 207 13.21 -22.27 -9.45
CA ALA A 207 14.54 -22.76 -9.82
C ALA A 207 15.49 -21.61 -10.23
N SER A 208 14.99 -20.60 -10.95
CA SER A 208 15.77 -19.43 -11.35
C SER A 208 16.21 -18.59 -10.14
N MET A 209 15.36 -18.47 -9.12
CA MET A 209 15.67 -17.78 -7.86
C MET A 209 16.73 -18.50 -7.05
N LEU A 210 16.65 -19.83 -6.95
CA LEU A 210 17.69 -20.66 -6.29
C LEU A 210 19.08 -20.52 -6.94
N HIS A 211 19.14 -20.07 -8.19
CA HIS A 211 20.38 -19.80 -8.92
C HIS A 211 20.69 -18.30 -9.04
N GLU A 212 20.02 -17.45 -8.27
CA GLU A 212 20.20 -15.99 -8.23
C GLU A 212 20.20 -15.36 -9.64
N ARG A 213 19.34 -15.87 -10.53
CA ARG A 213 19.28 -15.38 -11.91
C ARG A 213 18.62 -14.01 -11.97
N ARG A 214 18.92 -13.27 -13.04
CA ARG A 214 18.21 -12.04 -13.39
C ARG A 214 16.87 -12.43 -13.99
N ILE A 215 15.78 -12.19 -13.26
CA ILE A 215 14.42 -12.55 -13.67
C ILE A 215 13.66 -11.26 -14.01
N ILE A 216 12.98 -11.25 -15.16
CA ILE A 216 12.13 -10.13 -15.59
C ILE A 216 10.72 -10.67 -15.76
N PHE A 217 9.76 -10.07 -15.05
CA PHE A 217 8.35 -10.35 -15.23
C PHE A 217 7.72 -9.28 -16.12
N THR A 218 6.92 -9.70 -17.09
CA THR A 218 6.16 -8.80 -17.97
C THR A 218 4.69 -9.15 -17.91
N SER A 219 3.82 -8.15 -17.72
CA SER A 219 2.38 -8.31 -17.85
C SER A 219 1.75 -7.01 -18.35
N ARG A 220 0.56 -7.11 -18.93
CA ARG A 220 -0.25 -5.97 -19.36
C ARG A 220 -1.00 -5.31 -18.20
N LYS A 221 -1.08 -5.98 -17.03
CA LYS A 221 -1.74 -5.47 -15.82
C LYS A 221 -0.71 -5.25 -14.72
N LEU A 222 -0.67 -4.03 -14.18
CA LEU A 222 0.28 -3.67 -13.12
C LEU A 222 0.06 -4.47 -11.83
N SER A 223 -1.19 -4.78 -11.47
CA SER A 223 -1.51 -5.63 -10.30
C SER A 223 -0.84 -7.00 -10.43
N THR A 224 -0.88 -7.60 -11.61
CA THR A 224 -0.28 -8.91 -11.88
C THR A 224 1.25 -8.84 -11.82
N VAL A 225 1.89 -7.85 -12.46
CA VAL A 225 3.36 -7.68 -12.37
C VAL A 225 3.80 -7.56 -10.91
N ARG A 226 3.10 -6.73 -10.15
CA ARG A 226 3.33 -6.51 -8.73
C ARG A 226 3.22 -7.83 -7.94
N THR A 227 2.12 -8.55 -8.13
CA THR A 227 1.84 -9.80 -7.44
C THR A 227 2.89 -10.88 -7.75
N LEU A 228 3.33 -10.99 -9.01
CA LEU A 228 4.43 -11.87 -9.42
C LEU A 228 5.73 -11.58 -8.67
N ILE A 229 5.97 -10.32 -8.28
CA ILE A 229 7.17 -9.96 -7.53
C ILE A 229 6.97 -10.31 -6.04
N TYR A 230 5.89 -9.86 -5.40
CA TYR A 230 5.76 -10.04 -3.94
C TYR A 230 5.51 -11.49 -3.51
N SER A 231 4.83 -12.31 -4.32
CA SER A 231 4.51 -13.69 -3.92
C SER A 231 5.71 -14.64 -3.91
N ILE A 232 6.85 -14.18 -4.40
CA ILE A 232 8.06 -15.00 -4.54
C ILE A 232 9.23 -14.42 -3.73
N TYR A 233 9.02 -13.31 -3.03
CA TYR A 233 9.98 -12.67 -2.12
C TYR A 233 9.59 -12.78 -0.63
N ILE A 234 8.68 -13.70 -0.29
CA ILE A 234 8.35 -14.10 1.10
C ILE A 234 9.23 -15.29 1.46
#